data_AF-A0A2E1JJW3-F1
#
_entry.id   AF-A0A2E1JJW3-F1
#
_cell.length_a   1.000
_cell.length_b   1.000
_cell.length_c   1.000
_cell.angle_alpha   90.00
_cell.angle_beta   90.00
_cell.angle_gamma   90.00
#
_symmetry.space_group_name_H-M   'P 1'
#
loop_
_entity.id
_entity.type
_entity.pdbx_description
1 polymer ?
#
loop_
_entity_poly.entity_id
_entity_poly.type
_entity_poly.pdbx_seq_one_letter_code
_entity_poly.pdbx_strand_id
1 'polypeptide(L)'
;MKRITLLSLVLTSIQLFAVNAKDDFVYDLSLATQGVSVSQYNTGVNYSIGRGIGKDIEKAVYWYQRASEQGHSKAPFNIAIFYADGVNIEPDSKLALEYFLIAEARGNLYAKRFLDKLRASTNLEIENALTKYCCPDPLSHSMIAKNK
;
A
#
# COMPACT_ATOMS: atom_id res chain seq x y z
N MET A 1 37.81 3.48 -36.55
CA MET A 1 37.82 3.56 -35.06
C MET A 1 37.14 4.86 -34.65
N LYS A 2 35.97 4.79 -34.01
CA LYS A 2 35.26 5.98 -33.54
C LYS A 2 36.02 6.54 -32.32
N ARG A 3 36.52 7.77 -32.40
CA ARG A 3 37.09 8.50 -31.26
C ARG A 3 35.98 8.78 -30.25
N ILE A 4 35.86 7.94 -29.23
CA ILE A 4 35.03 8.21 -28.07
C ILE A 4 35.80 9.27 -27.27
N THR A 5 35.40 10.53 -27.42
CA THR A 5 36.00 11.66 -26.70
C THR A 5 35.68 11.56 -25.21
N LEU A 6 36.62 11.90 -24.34
CA LEU A 6 36.48 11.88 -22.87
C LEU A 6 35.18 12.58 -22.39
N LEU A 7 34.72 13.60 -23.10
CA LEU A 7 33.43 14.28 -22.91
C LEU A 7 32.21 13.35 -22.99
N SER A 8 32.18 12.36 -23.89
CA SER A 8 31.04 11.43 -24.00
C SER A 8 31.02 10.42 -22.85
N LEU A 9 32.19 10.01 -22.35
CA LEU A 9 32.31 9.17 -21.15
C LEU A 9 31.83 9.93 -19.92
N VAL A 10 32.26 11.19 -19.75
CA VAL A 10 31.83 12.03 -18.63
C VAL A 10 30.34 12.36 -18.69
N LEU A 11 29.76 12.58 -19.88
CA LEU A 11 28.30 12.74 -20.02
C LEU A 11 27.54 11.48 -19.57
N THR A 12 27.98 10.30 -19.99
CA THR A 12 27.38 9.04 -19.52
C THR A 12 27.55 8.83 -18.02
N SER A 13 28.68 9.22 -17.44
CA SER A 13 28.92 9.17 -15.99
C SER A 13 28.03 10.14 -15.22
N ILE A 14 27.74 11.32 -15.77
CA ILE A 14 26.85 12.31 -15.14
C ILE A 14 25.38 11.87 -15.25
N GLN A 15 24.98 11.26 -16.37
CA GLN A 15 23.63 10.68 -16.52
C GLN A 15 23.36 9.54 -15.53
N LEU A 16 24.40 8.82 -15.09
CA LEU A 16 24.29 7.71 -14.13
C LEU A 16 23.88 8.17 -12.71
N PHE A 17 24.00 9.47 -12.40
CA PHE A 17 23.59 10.05 -11.11
C PHE A 17 22.23 10.76 -11.15
N ALA A 18 21.58 10.81 -12.31
CA ALA A 18 20.17 11.18 -12.35
C ALA A 18 19.38 9.98 -11.81
N VAL A 19 18.80 10.13 -10.62
CA VAL A 19 17.80 9.21 -10.06
C VAL A 19 16.68 9.06 -11.10
N ASN A 20 16.79 8.04 -11.94
CA ASN A 20 15.85 7.81 -13.01
C ASN A 20 14.63 7.15 -12.38
N ALA A 21 13.53 7.89 -12.28
CA ALA A 21 12.30 7.40 -11.68
C ALA A 21 11.86 6.04 -12.28
N LYS A 22 12.16 5.78 -13.56
CA LYS A 22 11.88 4.49 -14.20
C LYS A 22 12.77 3.36 -13.67
N ASP A 23 14.04 3.64 -13.43
CA ASP A 23 14.98 2.65 -12.89
C ASP A 23 14.66 2.37 -11.41
N ASP A 24 14.30 3.41 -10.63
CA ASP A 24 13.78 3.25 -9.26
C ASP A 24 12.54 2.34 -9.23
N PHE A 25 11.58 2.60 -10.13
CA PHE A 25 10.37 1.78 -10.23
C PHE A 25 10.70 0.32 -10.59
N VAL A 26 11.60 0.10 -11.54
CA VAL A 26 12.03 -1.26 -11.93
C VAL A 26 12.69 -1.98 -10.76
N TYR A 27 13.50 -1.27 -9.97
CA TYR A 27 14.14 -1.82 -8.78
C TYR A 27 13.11 -2.20 -7.70
N ASP A 28 12.20 -1.28 -7.34
CA ASP A 28 11.12 -1.55 -6.39
C ASP A 28 10.25 -2.72 -6.86
N LEU A 29 9.90 -2.76 -8.15
CA LEU A 29 9.09 -3.84 -8.73
C LEU A 29 9.82 -5.18 -8.64
N SER A 30 11.12 -5.22 -8.93
CA SER A 30 11.93 -6.44 -8.81
C SER A 30 11.88 -7.01 -7.40
N LEU A 31 12.09 -6.18 -6.37
CA LEU A 31 12.02 -6.61 -4.97
C LEU A 31 10.59 -6.93 -4.52
N ALA A 32 9.59 -6.18 -5.02
CA ALA A 32 8.19 -6.43 -4.71
C ALA A 32 7.73 -7.81 -5.20
N THR A 33 8.19 -8.22 -6.39
CA THR A 33 7.94 -9.57 -6.94
C THR A 33 8.62 -10.68 -6.14
N GLN A 34 9.72 -10.37 -5.44
CA GLN A 34 10.38 -11.27 -4.51
C GLN A 34 9.72 -11.31 -3.12
N GLY A 35 8.65 -10.53 -2.92
CA GLY A 35 7.88 -10.54 -1.67
C GLY A 35 8.32 -9.50 -0.64
N VAL A 36 9.27 -8.61 -0.94
CA VAL A 36 9.72 -7.60 0.04
C VAL A 36 8.60 -6.59 0.30
N SER A 37 8.05 -6.58 1.52
CA SER A 37 6.86 -5.79 1.88
C SER A 37 7.03 -4.28 1.69
N VAL A 38 8.21 -3.74 1.99
CA VAL A 38 8.54 -2.32 1.78
C VAL A 38 8.53 -1.98 0.29
N SER A 39 9.11 -2.83 -0.56
CA SER A 39 9.14 -2.63 -1.99
C SER A 39 7.76 -2.81 -2.64
N GLN A 40 6.92 -3.71 -2.10
CA GLN A 40 5.51 -3.79 -2.50
C GLN A 40 4.79 -2.48 -2.19
N TYR A 41 4.98 -1.93 -0.98
CA TYR A 41 4.42 -0.61 -0.65
C TYR A 41 4.92 0.48 -1.60
N ASN A 42 6.22 0.56 -1.86
CA ASN A 42 6.80 1.55 -2.78
C ASN A 42 6.29 1.38 -4.21
N THR A 43 6.15 0.14 -4.69
CA THR A 43 5.57 -0.16 -6.00
C THR A 43 4.13 0.35 -6.07
N GLY A 44 3.34 0.15 -4.99
CA GLY A 44 2.01 0.73 -4.86
C GLY A 44 2.02 2.27 -4.92
N VAL A 45 2.99 2.91 -4.25
CA VAL A 45 3.18 4.38 -4.32
C VAL A 45 3.46 4.81 -5.77
N ASN A 46 4.42 4.15 -6.44
CA ASN A 46 4.82 4.49 -7.80
C ASN A 46 3.65 4.41 -8.78
N TYR A 47 2.82 3.35 -8.69
CA TYR A 47 1.59 3.25 -9.48
C TYR A 47 0.55 4.32 -9.11
N SER A 48 0.41 4.67 -7.83
CA SER A 48 -0.59 5.66 -7.40
C SER A 48 -0.31 7.07 -7.90
N ILE A 49 0.97 7.44 -8.03
CA ILE A 49 1.40 8.79 -8.45
C ILE A 49 1.94 8.82 -9.88
N GLY A 50 2.11 7.66 -10.54
CA GLY A 50 2.72 7.56 -11.87
C GLY A 50 4.23 7.88 -11.88
N ARG A 51 4.98 7.51 -10.83
CA ARG A 51 6.43 7.73 -10.78
C ARG A 51 7.16 6.59 -11.47
N GLY A 52 7.85 6.89 -12.57
CA GLY A 52 8.62 5.90 -13.33
C GLY A 52 7.78 4.94 -14.19
N ILE A 53 6.46 5.03 -14.07
CA ILE A 53 5.46 4.22 -14.76
C ILE A 53 4.18 5.04 -14.94
N GLY A 54 3.27 4.63 -15.82
CA GLY A 54 1.94 5.25 -15.90
C GLY A 54 1.15 5.06 -14.60
N LYS A 55 0.33 6.06 -14.24
CA LYS A 55 -0.56 5.96 -13.07
C LYS A 55 -1.59 4.85 -13.27
N ASP A 56 -1.76 4.00 -12.27
CA ASP A 56 -2.68 2.86 -12.28
C ASP A 56 -3.13 2.54 -10.84
N ILE A 57 -4.34 2.96 -10.48
CA ILE A 57 -4.82 2.83 -9.09
C ILE A 57 -5.13 1.38 -8.73
N GLU A 58 -5.63 0.57 -9.67
CA GLU A 58 -5.92 -0.85 -9.43
C GLU A 58 -4.62 -1.61 -9.09
N LYS A 59 -3.55 -1.38 -9.86
CA LYS A 59 -2.22 -1.94 -9.52
C LYS A 59 -1.67 -1.39 -8.22
N ALA A 60 -1.92 -0.11 -7.90
CA ALA A 60 -1.53 0.44 -6.62
C ALA A 60 -2.19 -0.30 -5.45
N VAL A 61 -3.52 -0.49 -5.50
CA VAL A 61 -4.30 -1.24 -4.51
C VAL A 61 -3.79 -2.67 -4.38
N TYR A 62 -3.55 -3.36 -5.50
CA TYR A 62 -2.98 -4.71 -5.50
C TYR A 62 -1.67 -4.79 -4.69
N TRP A 63 -0.72 -3.89 -4.95
CA TRP A 63 0.57 -3.92 -4.26
C TRP A 63 0.47 -3.51 -2.79
N TYR A 64 -0.42 -2.56 -2.46
CA TYR A 64 -0.71 -2.23 -1.08
C TYR A 64 -1.36 -3.39 -0.33
N GLN A 65 -2.25 -4.16 -0.95
CA GLN A 65 -2.87 -5.34 -0.32
C GLN A 65 -1.81 -6.35 0.09
N ARG A 66 -0.88 -6.69 -0.82
CA ARG A 66 0.24 -7.58 -0.51
C ARG A 66 1.15 -7.06 0.60
N ALA A 67 1.46 -5.76 0.58
CA ALA A 67 2.24 -5.15 1.66
C ALA A 67 1.48 -5.20 3.00
N SER A 68 0.16 -4.98 2.96
CA SER A 68 -0.72 -5.06 4.13
C SER A 68 -0.83 -6.48 4.69
N GLU A 69 -0.93 -7.51 3.84
CA GLU A 69 -0.93 -8.92 4.27
C GLU A 69 0.36 -9.28 5.04
N GLN A 70 1.47 -8.61 4.72
CA GLN A 70 2.76 -8.74 5.40
C GLN A 70 2.96 -7.77 6.57
N GLY A 71 1.91 -7.06 7.01
CA GLY A 71 1.95 -6.20 8.19
C GLY A 71 2.47 -4.78 7.95
N HIS A 72 2.68 -4.33 6.70
CA HIS A 72 3.11 -2.96 6.44
C HIS A 72 2.03 -1.95 6.89
N SER A 73 2.35 -1.13 7.91
CA SER A 73 1.36 -0.31 8.65
C SER A 73 0.72 0.82 7.85
N LYS A 74 1.40 1.33 6.82
CA LYS A 74 0.88 2.43 5.97
C LYS A 74 0.00 1.93 4.81
N ALA A 75 0.17 0.69 4.39
CA ALA A 75 -0.51 0.15 3.22
C ALA A 75 -2.05 0.14 3.34
N PRO A 76 -2.65 -0.36 4.44
CA PRO A 76 -4.12 -0.37 4.58
C PRO A 76 -4.73 1.04 4.56
N PHE A 77 -4.05 2.05 5.10
CA PHE A 77 -4.53 3.43 5.02
C PHE A 77 -4.63 3.94 3.58
N ASN A 78 -3.62 3.67 2.75
CA ASN A 78 -3.65 4.10 1.35
C ASN A 78 -4.76 3.39 0.56
N ILE A 79 -5.06 2.13 0.86
CA ILE A 79 -6.19 1.40 0.25
C ILE A 79 -7.52 2.05 0.66
N ALA A 80 -7.69 2.35 1.95
CA ALA A 80 -8.91 2.96 2.47
C ALA A 80 -9.25 4.28 1.76
N ILE A 81 -8.24 5.10 1.49
CA ILE A 81 -8.41 6.38 0.78
C ILE A 81 -8.93 6.17 -0.64
N PHE A 82 -8.43 5.20 -1.40
CA PHE A 82 -8.94 4.99 -2.76
C PHE A 82 -10.41 4.56 -2.78
N TYR A 83 -10.82 3.69 -1.88
CA TYR A 83 -12.22 3.25 -1.79
C TYR A 83 -13.15 4.32 -1.19
N ALA A 84 -12.61 5.26 -0.41
CA ALA A 84 -13.35 6.41 0.12
C ALA A 84 -13.56 7.51 -0.94
N ASP A 85 -12.52 7.81 -1.73
CA ASP A 85 -12.53 8.92 -2.68
C ASP A 85 -13.18 8.57 -4.03
N GLY A 86 -13.23 7.27 -4.40
CA GLY A 86 -13.86 6.81 -5.65
C GLY A 86 -13.16 7.26 -6.94
N VAL A 87 -11.90 7.69 -6.85
CA VAL A 87 -11.15 8.23 -7.99
C VAL A 87 -10.41 7.12 -8.74
N ASN A 88 -10.93 6.75 -9.90
CA ASN A 88 -10.46 5.66 -10.79
C ASN A 88 -10.67 4.23 -10.27
N ILE A 89 -11.35 4.06 -9.14
CA ILE A 89 -11.93 2.79 -8.70
C ILE A 89 -13.34 3.08 -8.18
N GLU A 90 -14.25 2.13 -8.30
CA GLU A 90 -15.60 2.26 -7.73
C GLU A 90 -15.51 2.44 -6.20
N PRO A 91 -16.08 3.52 -5.64
CA PRO A 91 -16.06 3.73 -4.22
C PRO A 91 -16.84 2.65 -3.47
N ASP A 92 -16.29 2.22 -2.32
CA ASP A 92 -16.90 1.27 -1.42
C ASP A 92 -16.64 1.73 0.02
N SER A 93 -17.63 2.39 0.62
CA SER A 93 -17.51 2.96 1.96
C SER A 93 -17.33 1.90 3.04
N LYS A 94 -17.88 0.69 2.84
CA LYS A 94 -17.72 -0.42 3.77
C LYS A 94 -16.30 -0.96 3.72
N LEU A 95 -15.77 -1.19 2.52
CA LEU A 95 -14.41 -1.67 2.33
C LEU A 95 -13.38 -0.61 2.79
N ALA A 96 -13.64 0.66 2.53
CA ALA A 96 -12.83 1.76 3.04
C ALA A 96 -12.77 1.74 4.58
N LEU A 97 -13.92 1.60 5.24
CA LEU A 97 -14.00 1.50 6.70
C LEU A 97 -13.22 0.30 7.24
N GLU A 98 -13.34 -0.87 6.61
CA GLU A 98 -12.57 -2.07 6.99
C GLU A 98 -11.06 -1.81 6.94
N TYR A 99 -10.55 -1.20 5.88
CA TYR A 99 -9.13 -0.88 5.76
C TYR A 99 -8.67 0.24 6.73
N PHE A 100 -9.53 1.22 7.05
CA PHE A 100 -9.23 2.19 8.11
C PHE A 100 -9.08 1.51 9.48
N LEU A 101 -9.96 0.57 9.82
CA LEU A 101 -9.87 -0.20 11.06
C LEU A 101 -8.58 -1.01 11.14
N ILE A 102 -8.21 -1.69 10.05
CA ILE A 102 -6.93 -2.43 9.98
C ILE A 102 -5.73 -1.48 10.16
N ALA A 103 -5.77 -0.29 9.54
CA ALA A 103 -4.71 0.68 9.67
C ALA A 103 -4.58 1.22 11.11
N GLU A 104 -5.70 1.55 11.77
CA GLU A 104 -5.71 1.96 13.18
C GLU A 104 -5.14 0.88 14.09
N ALA A 105 -5.59 -0.38 13.93
CA ALA A 105 -5.08 -1.51 14.70
C ALA A 105 -3.55 -1.70 14.57
N ARG A 106 -2.97 -1.24 13.46
CA ARG A 106 -1.52 -1.24 13.18
C ARG A 106 -0.82 0.07 13.53
N GLY A 107 -1.47 0.94 14.31
CA GLY A 107 -0.89 2.18 14.83
C GLY A 107 -0.90 3.36 13.85
N ASN A 108 -1.68 3.31 12.76
CA ASN A 108 -1.80 4.44 11.85
C ASN A 108 -2.63 5.57 12.49
N LEU A 109 -1.94 6.68 12.85
CA LEU A 109 -2.57 7.81 13.52
C LEU A 109 -3.55 8.60 12.64
N TYR A 110 -3.38 8.56 11.31
CA TYR A 110 -4.32 9.22 10.38
C TYR A 110 -5.63 8.45 10.33
N ALA A 111 -5.56 7.12 10.23
CA ALA A 111 -6.72 6.25 10.31
C ALA A 111 -7.47 6.43 11.64
N LYS A 112 -6.74 6.42 12.76
CA LYS A 112 -7.30 6.68 14.09
C LYS A 112 -8.07 8.01 14.13
N ARG A 113 -7.45 9.11 13.72
CA ARG A 113 -8.08 10.44 13.72
C ARG A 113 -9.32 10.51 12.83
N PHE A 114 -9.29 9.84 11.68
CA PHE A 114 -10.45 9.75 10.79
C PHE A 114 -11.61 9.01 11.47
N LEU A 115 -11.32 7.85 12.07
CA LEU A 115 -12.30 7.03 12.76
C LEU A 115 -12.84 7.71 14.02
N ASP A 116 -12.01 8.41 14.79
CA ASP A 116 -12.44 9.17 15.97
C ASP A 116 -13.46 10.26 15.61
N LYS A 117 -13.25 10.95 14.48
CA LYS A 117 -14.23 11.91 13.94
C LYS A 117 -15.52 11.20 13.50
N LEU A 118 -15.39 10.07 12.82
CA LEU A 118 -16.55 9.29 12.36
C LEU A 118 -17.39 8.81 13.55
N ARG A 119 -16.75 8.22 14.57
CA ARG A 119 -17.36 7.79 15.84
C ARG A 119 -18.05 8.93 16.57
N ALA A 120 -17.41 10.10 16.66
CA ALA A 120 -18.02 11.28 17.27
C ALA A 120 -19.26 11.78 16.50
N SER A 121 -19.34 11.53 15.19
CA SER A 121 -20.49 11.90 14.35
C SER A 121 -21.59 10.84 14.25
N THR A 122 -21.29 9.56 14.53
CA THR A 122 -22.23 8.43 14.36
C THR A 122 -22.30 7.60 15.64
N ASN A 123 -23.36 7.80 16.41
CA ASN A 123 -23.46 7.34 17.80
C ASN A 123 -23.89 5.85 17.98
N LEU A 124 -23.72 4.94 16.99
CA LEU A 124 -24.13 3.52 17.17
C LEU A 124 -23.57 2.48 16.16
N GLU A 125 -23.23 2.82 14.92
CA GLU A 125 -22.97 1.79 13.87
C GLU A 125 -21.53 1.26 13.85
N ILE A 126 -20.54 2.05 14.28
CA ILE A 126 -19.12 1.66 14.21
C ILE A 126 -18.76 0.62 15.28
N GLU A 127 -19.38 0.66 16.46
CA GLU A 127 -19.15 -0.33 17.52
C GLU A 127 -19.48 -1.77 17.05
N ASN A 128 -20.51 -1.92 16.21
CA ASN A 128 -20.89 -3.22 15.65
C ASN A 128 -19.91 -3.73 14.57
N ALA A 129 -19.22 -2.85 13.85
CA ALA A 129 -18.15 -3.24 12.94
C ALA A 129 -16.87 -3.59 13.72
N LEU A 130 -16.55 -2.82 14.77
CA LEU A 130 -15.34 -2.99 15.60
C LEU A 130 -15.27 -4.38 16.27
N THR A 131 -16.39 -4.91 16.76
CA THR A 131 -16.43 -6.23 17.40
C THR A 131 -16.08 -7.40 16.48
N LYS A 132 -16.20 -7.23 15.16
CA LYS A 132 -15.83 -8.26 14.17
C LYS A 132 -14.36 -8.22 13.74
N TYR A 133 -13.74 -7.04 13.79
CA TYR A 133 -12.41 -6.79 13.22
C TYR A 133 -11.32 -6.51 14.27
N CYS A 134 -11.69 -6.31 15.54
CA CYS A 134 -10.77 -6.37 16.67
C CYS A 134 -10.29 -7.81 16.89
N CYS A 135 -9.21 -8.17 16.18
CA CYS A 135 -8.38 -9.37 16.32
C CYS A 135 -9.02 -10.71 15.90
N PRO A 136 -8.67 -11.26 14.72
CA PRO A 136 -8.35 -12.68 14.68
C PRO A 136 -6.98 -12.83 15.34
N ASP A 137 -6.94 -13.42 16.52
CA ASP A 137 -5.71 -13.96 17.09
C ASP A 137 -4.97 -14.75 15.99
N PRO A 138 -3.68 -14.48 15.69
CA PRO A 138 -2.90 -15.22 14.69
C PRO A 138 -2.83 -16.72 14.97
N LEU A 139 -3.22 -17.16 16.18
CA LEU A 139 -3.24 -18.56 16.58
C LEU A 139 -4.59 -19.28 16.37
N SER A 140 -5.64 -18.59 15.92
CA SER A 140 -6.96 -19.24 15.72
C SER A 140 -7.10 -20.07 14.44
N HIS A 141 -6.12 -20.01 13.53
CA HIS A 141 -6.13 -20.80 12.29
C HIS A 141 -5.32 -22.11 12.38
N SER A 142 -4.83 -22.50 13.57
CA SER A 142 -4.30 -23.86 13.75
C SER A 142 -5.45 -24.86 13.95
N MET A 143 -5.76 -25.57 12.87
CA MET A 143 -6.35 -26.92 12.83
C MET A 143 -6.89 -27.49 14.16
N ILE A 144 -8.20 -27.38 14.38
CA ILE A 144 -8.95 -28.41 15.13
C ILE A 144 -10.07 -28.92 14.25
N ALA A 145 -9.69 -29.78 13.30
CA ALA A 145 -10.53 -30.86 12.84
C ALA A 145 -10.03 -32.14 13.50
N LYS A 146 -10.84 -32.69 14.42
CA LYS A 146 -11.03 -34.12 14.80
C LYS A 146 -11.83 -34.10 16.10
N ASN A 147 -13.15 -34.24 16.00
CA ASN A 147 -13.92 -35.50 16.03
C ASN A 147 -14.41 -35.81 17.44
N LYS A 148 -15.66 -36.31 17.48
CA LYS A 148 -16.44 -36.84 18.61
C LYS A 148 -15.63 -37.36 19.80
#